data_AF-A0A936IT97-F1
#
_entry.id   AF-A0A936IT97-F1
#
_cell.length_a   1.000
_cell.length_b   1.000
_cell.length_c   1.000
_cell.angle_alpha   90.00
_cell.angle_beta   90.00
_cell.angle_gamma   90.00
#
_symmetry.space_group_name_H-M   'P 1'
#
loop_
_entity.id
_entity.type
_entity.pdbx_description
1 polymer ?
#
loop_
_entity_poly.entity_id
_entity_poly.type
_entity_poly.pdbx_seq_one_letter_code
_entity_poly.pdbx_strand_id
1 'polypeptide(L)'
;MRRAACIPFLLALAASAAEAPAVDISVEHWSGSEWRTVEPTTVFSANDQIRFRFSTATPGYLYVLNRSSSGETEWIFPNRQTGRRNSVEPGQSYLIPATDGAFVIGGTPGFDITYWLVSPTPLSDWEHSLEPPPAKVEDTLLPRCRDGVLKARGLCLDDRAGAGAVRDPGSVPKVFGEEPALRSRSLRFTGKGSSTRIQGRQNAPLLYEFRIAHR
;
A
#
# COMPACT_ATOMS: atom_id res chain seq x y z
N MET A 1 -9.51 -19.75 68.44
CA MET A 1 -9.61 -18.57 67.54
C MET A 1 -9.06 -18.94 66.17
N ARG A 2 -9.93 -19.27 65.20
CA ARG A 2 -9.53 -19.64 63.82
C ARG A 2 -9.44 -18.36 62.98
N ARG A 3 -8.24 -18.01 62.52
CA ARG A 3 -8.03 -16.85 61.64
C ARG A 3 -8.44 -17.23 60.21
N ALA A 4 -9.47 -16.56 59.70
CA ALA A 4 -9.86 -16.62 58.30
C ALA A 4 -8.82 -15.85 57.46
N ALA A 5 -8.18 -16.53 56.50
CA ALA A 5 -7.31 -15.90 55.53
C ALA A 5 -8.16 -15.36 54.38
N CYS A 6 -8.24 -14.04 54.26
CA CYS A 6 -8.85 -13.34 53.15
C CYS A 6 -7.82 -13.28 52.01
N ILE A 7 -8.06 -14.00 50.90
CA ILE A 7 -7.19 -13.99 49.72
C ILE A 7 -7.62 -12.82 48.83
N PRO A 8 -6.74 -11.84 48.55
CA PRO A 8 -7.10 -10.74 47.65
C PRO A 8 -7.09 -11.24 46.20
N PHE A 9 -8.22 -11.08 45.52
CA PHE A 9 -8.35 -11.32 44.09
C PHE A 9 -7.69 -10.14 43.34
N LEU A 10 -6.44 -10.32 42.93
CA LEU A 10 -5.72 -9.37 42.09
C LEU A 10 -6.31 -9.40 40.68
N LEU A 11 -7.08 -8.36 40.32
CA LEU A 11 -7.41 -8.06 38.93
C LEU A 11 -6.13 -7.61 38.21
N ALA A 12 -5.56 -8.50 37.39
CA ALA A 12 -4.51 -8.12 36.45
C ALA A 12 -5.13 -7.29 35.31
N LEU A 13 -4.81 -6.00 35.24
CA LEU A 13 -4.97 -5.23 34.00
C LEU A 13 -4.00 -5.83 32.97
N ALA A 14 -4.52 -6.58 32.01
CA ALA A 14 -3.77 -6.92 30.82
C ALA A 14 -3.58 -5.64 30.00
N ALA A 15 -2.40 -5.02 30.12
CA ALA A 15 -1.95 -4.05 29.14
C ALA A 15 -1.86 -4.79 27.79
N SER A 16 -2.76 -4.48 26.86
CA SER A 16 -2.66 -4.97 25.49
C SER A 16 -1.33 -4.48 24.92
N ALA A 17 -0.40 -5.40 24.66
CA ALA A 17 0.83 -5.07 23.96
C ALA A 17 0.42 -4.58 22.58
N ALA A 18 0.71 -3.30 22.26
CA ALA A 18 0.42 -2.73 20.95
C ALA A 18 1.11 -3.59 19.88
N GLU A 19 0.31 -4.30 19.08
CA GLU A 19 0.82 -5.17 18.04
C GLU A 19 1.46 -4.32 16.93
N ALA A 20 2.48 -4.86 16.26
CA ALA A 20 3.10 -4.15 15.15
C ALA A 20 2.05 -3.97 14.03
N PRO A 21 1.97 -2.78 13.39
CA PRO A 21 1.05 -2.58 12.29
C PRO A 21 1.37 -3.59 11.20
N ALA A 22 0.34 -4.25 10.70
CA ALA A 22 0.45 -5.19 9.60
C ALA A 22 -0.68 -4.92 8.62
N VAL A 23 -0.36 -4.98 7.34
CA VAL A 23 -1.33 -4.82 6.26
C VAL A 23 -1.23 -6.00 5.31
N ASP A 24 -2.35 -6.37 4.72
CA ASP A 24 -2.41 -7.31 3.60
C ASP A 24 -2.91 -6.53 2.38
N ILE A 25 -2.23 -6.71 1.25
CA ILE A 25 -2.60 -6.07 -0.01
C ILE A 25 -2.55 -7.06 -1.17
N SER A 26 -3.57 -7.02 -2.02
CA SER A 26 -3.59 -7.71 -3.32
C SER A 26 -4.08 -6.77 -4.40
N VAL A 27 -3.75 -7.08 -5.66
CA VAL A 27 -4.23 -6.35 -6.83
C VAL A 27 -5.27 -7.18 -7.57
N GLU A 28 -6.34 -6.52 -8.00
CA GLU A 28 -7.38 -7.07 -8.85
C GLU A 28 -7.36 -6.34 -10.19
N HIS A 29 -7.49 -7.10 -11.28
CA HIS A 29 -7.57 -6.61 -12.65
C HIS A 29 -8.95 -6.87 -13.23
N TRP A 30 -9.49 -5.90 -13.96
CA TRP A 30 -10.75 -6.06 -14.67
C TRP A 30 -10.55 -6.83 -15.96
N SER A 31 -11.16 -8.00 -16.06
CA SER A 31 -11.07 -8.87 -17.24
C SER A 31 -12.05 -8.52 -18.37
N GLY A 32 -12.88 -7.49 -18.18
CA GLY A 32 -13.99 -7.14 -19.08
C GLY A 32 -15.37 -7.51 -18.54
N SER A 33 -15.45 -8.52 -17.66
CA SER A 33 -16.71 -8.97 -17.04
C SER A 33 -16.63 -9.14 -15.52
N GLU A 34 -15.44 -9.43 -15.00
CA GLU A 34 -15.22 -9.63 -13.58
C GLU A 34 -13.84 -9.14 -13.14
N TRP A 35 -13.74 -8.81 -11.85
CA TRP A 35 -12.49 -8.51 -11.16
C TRP A 35 -11.80 -9.81 -10.77
N ARG A 36 -10.53 -9.96 -11.15
CA ARG A 36 -9.72 -11.13 -10.81
C ARG A 36 -8.48 -10.71 -10.04
N THR A 37 -8.21 -11.37 -8.91
CA THR A 37 -6.93 -11.20 -8.24
C THR A 37 -5.80 -11.71 -9.13
N VAL A 38 -4.79 -10.88 -9.36
CA VAL A 38 -3.62 -11.21 -10.18
C VAL A 38 -2.34 -11.11 -9.37
N GLU A 39 -1.25 -11.68 -9.90
CA GLU A 39 0.05 -11.58 -9.26
C GLU A 39 0.49 -10.11 -9.16
N PRO A 40 0.99 -9.64 -7.99
CA PRO A 40 1.46 -8.28 -7.82
C PRO A 40 2.58 -7.86 -8.79
N THR A 41 3.28 -8.85 -9.37
CA THR A 41 4.36 -8.66 -10.34
C THR A 41 3.88 -8.61 -11.79
N THR A 42 2.56 -8.63 -12.03
CA THR A 42 1.99 -8.57 -13.39
C THR A 42 2.39 -7.27 -14.09
N VAL A 43 2.78 -7.38 -15.35
CA VAL A 43 2.98 -6.25 -16.25
C VAL A 43 1.67 -6.00 -16.99
N PHE A 44 1.06 -4.85 -16.72
CA PHE A 44 -0.20 -4.42 -17.30
C PHE A 44 -0.01 -3.78 -18.68
N SER A 45 -1.11 -3.64 -19.41
CA SER A 45 -1.19 -2.88 -20.65
C SER A 45 -1.83 -1.52 -20.40
N ALA A 46 -1.56 -0.55 -21.27
CA ALA A 46 -2.28 0.72 -21.27
C ALA A 46 -3.82 0.51 -21.29
N ASN A 47 -4.52 1.30 -20.47
CA ASN A 47 -5.97 1.25 -20.21
C ASN A 47 -6.46 0.04 -19.41
N ASP A 48 -5.56 -0.82 -18.91
CA ASP A 48 -5.96 -1.81 -17.91
C ASP A 48 -6.58 -1.11 -16.70
N GLN A 49 -7.65 -1.69 -16.19
CA GLN A 49 -8.32 -1.22 -14.99
C GLN A 49 -7.93 -2.12 -13.83
N ILE A 50 -7.33 -1.53 -12.81
CA ILE A 50 -6.95 -2.25 -11.60
C ILE A 50 -7.57 -1.60 -10.37
N ARG A 51 -7.69 -2.39 -9.31
CA ARG A 51 -7.96 -1.91 -7.96
C ARG A 51 -7.20 -2.76 -6.96
N PHE A 52 -6.99 -2.21 -5.77
CA PHE A 52 -6.35 -2.90 -4.68
C PHE A 52 -7.37 -3.36 -3.67
N ARG A 53 -7.16 -4.54 -3.11
CA ARG A 53 -7.81 -4.99 -1.89
C ARG A 53 -6.82 -4.83 -0.75
N PHE A 54 -7.21 -4.05 0.24
CA PHE A 54 -6.38 -3.68 1.37
C PHE A 54 -7.07 -4.06 2.69
N SER A 55 -6.31 -4.55 3.66
CA SER A 55 -6.77 -4.70 5.05
C SER A 55 -5.63 -4.43 6.01
N THR A 56 -5.97 -4.01 7.23
CA THR A 56 -5.00 -3.72 8.29
C THR A 56 -5.29 -4.55 9.55
N ALA A 57 -4.27 -4.81 10.36
CA ALA A 57 -4.36 -5.42 11.68
C ALA A 57 -4.51 -4.37 12.80
N THR A 58 -4.23 -3.10 12.52
CA THR A 58 -4.29 -1.99 13.48
C THR A 58 -5.15 -0.85 12.94
N PRO A 59 -5.94 -0.15 13.79
CA PRO A 59 -6.70 1.00 13.34
C PRO A 59 -5.78 2.14 12.91
N GLY A 60 -6.25 3.00 12.02
CA GLY A 60 -5.48 4.16 11.58
C GLY A 60 -6.11 4.91 10.41
N TYR A 61 -5.28 5.66 9.70
CA TYR A 61 -5.65 6.49 8.56
C TYR A 61 -4.83 6.07 7.35
N LEU A 62 -5.50 5.71 6.25
CA LEU A 62 -4.86 5.29 5.01
C LEU A 62 -4.69 6.47 4.04
N TYR A 63 -3.52 6.57 3.44
CA TYR A 63 -3.24 7.50 2.34
C TYR A 63 -2.52 6.75 1.24
N VAL A 64 -2.96 6.96 0.00
CA VAL A 64 -2.42 6.33 -1.21
C VAL A 64 -2.19 7.41 -2.24
N LEU A 65 -0.92 7.64 -2.57
CA LEU A 65 -0.50 8.60 -3.57
C LEU A 65 0.11 7.86 -4.75
N ASN A 66 -0.32 8.15 -5.96
CA ASN A 66 0.33 7.70 -7.18
C ASN A 66 1.39 8.70 -7.61
N ARG A 67 2.52 8.18 -8.05
CA ARG A 67 3.46 8.85 -8.93
C ARG A 67 3.56 8.05 -10.22
N SER A 68 3.10 8.60 -11.33
CA SER A 68 3.10 7.91 -12.60
C SER A 68 4.51 7.79 -13.17
N SER A 69 4.68 6.87 -14.10
CA SER A 69 5.85 6.71 -14.97
C SER A 69 6.22 8.00 -15.74
N SER A 70 5.24 8.85 -16.05
CA SER A 70 5.45 10.18 -16.66
C SER A 70 5.87 11.26 -15.66
N GLY A 71 5.89 10.94 -14.36
CA GLY A 71 6.28 11.81 -13.26
C GLY A 71 5.14 12.62 -12.65
N GLU A 72 3.91 12.48 -13.14
CA GLU A 72 2.73 13.11 -12.54
C GLU A 72 2.43 12.50 -11.18
N THR A 73 1.84 13.28 -10.27
CA THR A 73 1.54 12.84 -8.91
C THR A 73 0.10 13.16 -8.56
N GLU A 74 -0.64 12.19 -8.05
CA GLU A 74 -2.05 12.35 -7.70
C GLU A 74 -2.46 11.51 -6.48
N TRP A 75 -3.44 11.99 -5.73
CA TRP A 75 -4.05 11.22 -4.65
C TRP A 75 -5.01 10.17 -5.21
N ILE A 76 -4.69 8.88 -5.02
CA ILE A 76 -5.64 7.79 -5.26
C ILE A 76 -6.66 7.74 -4.13
N PHE A 77 -6.21 7.89 -2.88
CA PHE A 77 -7.06 7.83 -1.70
C PHE A 77 -6.44 8.56 -0.51
N PRO A 78 -7.25 9.22 0.35
CA PRO A 78 -8.61 9.64 0.06
C PRO A 78 -8.64 10.73 -1.01
N ASN A 79 -9.71 10.84 -1.78
CA ASN A 79 -9.97 12.00 -2.61
C ASN A 79 -11.48 12.20 -2.81
N ARG A 80 -11.90 13.33 -3.42
CA ARG A 80 -13.33 13.64 -3.60
C ARG A 80 -14.08 12.62 -4.48
N GLN A 81 -13.40 12.00 -5.44
CA GLN A 81 -13.96 11.07 -6.41
C GLN A 81 -13.95 9.61 -5.93
N THR A 82 -13.01 9.25 -5.05
CA THR A 82 -12.73 7.87 -4.64
C THR A 82 -13.05 7.58 -3.18
N GLY A 83 -13.45 8.60 -2.41
CA GLY A 83 -13.87 8.49 -1.02
C GLY A 83 -13.03 9.38 -0.10
N ARG A 84 -13.70 10.12 0.81
CA ARG A 84 -13.04 11.07 1.74
C ARG A 84 -12.76 10.49 3.14
N ARG A 85 -13.43 9.41 3.52
CA ARG A 85 -13.26 8.78 4.83
C ARG A 85 -12.12 7.78 4.75
N ASN A 86 -10.97 8.13 5.30
CA ASN A 86 -9.76 7.32 5.27
C ASN A 86 -9.43 6.60 6.58
N SER A 87 -10.33 6.64 7.56
CA SER A 87 -10.22 5.80 8.76
C SER A 87 -10.35 4.33 8.36
N VAL A 88 -9.36 3.52 8.71
CA VAL A 88 -9.32 2.08 8.49
C VAL A 88 -9.31 1.32 9.82
N GLU A 89 -10.04 0.22 9.87
CA GLU A 89 -10.26 -0.58 11.07
C GLU A 89 -9.66 -1.98 10.93
N PRO A 90 -9.21 -2.60 12.03
CA PRO A 90 -8.68 -3.96 12.02
C PRO A 90 -9.67 -4.98 11.43
N GLY A 91 -9.16 -5.86 10.58
CA GLY A 91 -9.94 -6.98 10.03
C GLY A 91 -10.99 -6.60 8.98
N GLN A 92 -11.13 -5.31 8.66
CA GLN A 92 -11.99 -4.85 7.56
C GLN A 92 -11.21 -4.87 6.24
N SER A 93 -11.91 -5.25 5.16
CA SER A 93 -11.35 -5.21 3.80
C SER A 93 -11.88 -3.99 3.05
N TYR A 94 -10.96 -3.24 2.46
CA TYR A 94 -11.20 -2.03 1.70
C TYR A 94 -10.82 -2.27 0.24
N LEU A 95 -11.62 -1.75 -0.69
CA LEU A 95 -11.21 -1.59 -2.07
C LEU A 95 -10.59 -0.20 -2.23
N ILE A 96 -9.51 -0.10 -3.00
CA ILE A 96 -8.81 1.16 -3.27
C ILE A 96 -8.57 1.25 -4.78
N PRO A 97 -9.13 2.24 -5.50
CA PRO A 97 -9.99 3.31 -4.99
C PRO A 97 -11.30 2.81 -4.33
N ALA A 98 -11.86 3.55 -3.36
CA ALA A 98 -12.95 3.03 -2.49
C ALA A 98 -14.37 3.18 -3.06
N THR A 99 -14.53 3.87 -4.19
CA THR A 99 -15.78 3.84 -4.97
C THR A 99 -15.79 2.66 -5.94
N ASP A 100 -16.87 2.46 -6.70
CA ASP A 100 -16.95 1.44 -7.78
C ASP A 100 -15.95 1.67 -8.94
N GLY A 101 -15.03 2.63 -8.78
CA GLY A 101 -14.04 2.99 -9.77
C GLY A 101 -12.83 2.05 -9.83
N ALA A 102 -11.98 2.35 -10.80
CA ALA A 102 -10.71 1.67 -11.03
C ALA A 102 -9.59 2.71 -11.11
N PHE A 103 -8.37 2.29 -10.78
CA PHE A 103 -7.18 2.98 -11.25
C PHE A 103 -6.91 2.52 -12.69
N VAL A 104 -6.98 3.45 -13.63
CA VAL A 104 -6.74 3.17 -15.06
C VAL A 104 -5.25 3.35 -15.34
N ILE A 105 -4.61 2.30 -15.81
CA ILE A 105 -3.20 2.33 -16.20
C ILE A 105 -3.02 3.22 -17.43
N GLY A 106 -2.06 4.15 -17.36
CA GLY A 106 -1.75 5.07 -18.45
C GLY A 106 -0.34 5.61 -18.38
N GLY A 107 -0.04 6.62 -19.19
CA GLY A 107 1.29 7.23 -19.26
C GLY A 107 2.26 6.47 -20.17
N THR A 108 3.55 6.76 -20.00
CA THR A 108 4.63 6.14 -20.78
C THR A 108 5.00 4.78 -20.21
N PRO A 109 5.35 3.77 -21.02
CA PRO A 109 5.78 2.46 -20.52
C PRO A 109 6.84 2.58 -19.42
N GLY A 110 6.62 1.92 -18.29
CA GLY A 110 7.45 2.13 -17.10
C GLY A 110 6.85 1.53 -15.83
N PHE A 111 7.15 2.17 -14.70
CA PHE A 111 6.53 1.85 -13.42
C PHE A 111 5.79 3.06 -12.89
N ASP A 112 4.50 2.87 -12.59
CA ASP A 112 3.81 3.77 -11.69
C ASP A 112 4.09 3.33 -10.25
N ILE A 113 4.45 4.27 -9.39
CA ILE A 113 4.77 4.01 -7.98
C ILE A 113 3.63 4.55 -7.13
N THR A 114 2.92 3.65 -6.46
CA THR A 114 1.95 4.06 -5.43
C THR A 114 2.60 3.99 -4.07
N TYR A 115 2.57 5.10 -3.33
CA TYR A 115 3.03 5.18 -1.96
C TYR A 115 1.84 4.97 -1.02
N TRP A 116 1.99 4.02 -0.12
CA TRP A 116 0.94 3.60 0.81
C TRP A 116 1.37 3.93 2.23
N LEU A 117 0.62 4.81 2.89
CA LEU A 117 0.84 5.19 4.27
C LEU A 117 -0.35 4.77 5.12
N VAL A 118 -0.09 3.98 6.17
CA VAL A 118 -1.02 3.80 7.29
C VAL A 118 -0.44 4.55 8.48
N SER A 119 -1.13 5.62 8.88
CA SER A 119 -0.73 6.46 10.00
C SER A 119 -1.64 6.24 11.21
N PRO A 120 -1.13 6.15 12.44
CA PRO A 120 -1.97 6.09 13.64
C PRO A 120 -2.75 7.38 13.89
N THR A 121 -2.26 8.52 13.37
CA THR A 121 -2.88 9.84 13.47
C THR A 121 -3.17 10.41 12.07
N PRO A 122 -4.20 11.26 11.91
CA PRO A 122 -4.48 11.87 10.62
C PRO A 122 -3.36 12.85 10.23
N LEU A 123 -3.04 12.91 8.94
CA LEU A 123 -2.12 13.92 8.39
C LEU A 123 -2.84 15.27 8.33
N SER A 124 -2.15 16.34 8.70
CA SER A 124 -2.60 17.71 8.47
C SER A 124 -2.32 18.14 7.02
N ASP A 125 -3.22 18.92 6.42
CA ASP A 125 -3.03 19.61 5.13
C ASP A 125 -2.62 18.76 3.92
N TRP A 126 -2.81 17.44 3.98
CA TRP A 126 -2.44 16.51 2.92
C TRP A 126 -3.14 16.82 1.57
N GLU A 127 -4.38 17.34 1.60
CA GLU A 127 -5.16 17.70 0.40
C GLU A 127 -4.47 18.78 -0.45
N HIS A 128 -3.73 19.70 0.17
CA HIS A 128 -3.09 20.84 -0.51
C HIS A 128 -1.58 20.65 -0.73
N SER A 129 -1.04 19.51 -0.30
CA SER A 129 0.41 19.27 -0.18
C SER A 129 1.01 18.49 -1.34
N LEU A 130 0.37 18.50 -2.52
CA LEU A 130 1.01 17.97 -3.71
C LEU A 130 2.04 18.98 -4.22
N GLU A 131 3.31 18.61 -4.10
CA GLU A 131 4.38 19.36 -4.76
C GLU A 131 4.18 19.26 -6.28
N PRO A 132 4.47 20.33 -7.04
CA PRO A 132 4.55 20.22 -8.48
C PRO A 132 5.55 19.10 -8.83
N PRO A 133 5.25 18.27 -9.84
CA PRO A 133 6.10 17.14 -10.18
C PRO A 133 7.53 17.64 -10.39
N PRO A 134 8.55 16.97 -9.81
CA PRO A 134 9.94 17.33 -10.07
C PRO A 134 10.15 17.31 -11.59
N ALA A 135 10.98 18.22 -12.12
CA ALA A 135 11.24 18.32 -13.55
C ALA A 135 11.53 16.94 -14.15
N LYS A 136 10.56 16.42 -14.92
CA LYS A 136 10.52 15.12 -15.62
C LYS A 136 11.59 14.11 -15.17
N VAL A 137 11.38 13.49 -14.01
CA VAL A 137 12.09 12.24 -13.69
C VAL A 137 11.18 11.12 -14.17
N GLU A 138 11.23 10.85 -15.49
CA GLU A 138 10.57 9.69 -16.08
C GLU A 138 11.24 8.42 -15.54
N ASP A 139 10.44 7.44 -15.11
CA ASP A 139 10.99 6.11 -14.87
C ASP A 139 11.29 5.46 -16.23
N THR A 140 12.49 5.70 -16.74
CA THR A 140 12.98 5.15 -18.02
C THR A 140 13.20 3.64 -17.98
N LEU A 141 12.98 2.99 -16.83
CA LEU A 141 13.09 1.54 -16.71
C LEU A 141 11.85 0.86 -17.28
N LEU A 142 11.95 0.41 -18.53
CA LEU A 142 10.93 -0.45 -19.12
C LEU A 142 10.77 -1.74 -18.30
N PRO A 143 9.53 -2.17 -18.00
CA PRO A 143 9.29 -3.47 -17.39
C PRO A 143 9.82 -4.59 -18.25
N ARG A 144 10.26 -5.69 -17.65
CA ARG A 144 10.74 -6.90 -18.30
C ARG A 144 9.66 -7.96 -18.22
N CYS A 145 9.41 -8.67 -19.31
CA CYS A 145 8.70 -9.94 -19.24
C CYS A 145 9.75 -11.01 -18.95
N ARG A 146 9.70 -11.65 -17.78
CA ARG A 146 10.55 -12.82 -17.52
C ARG A 146 10.44 -13.82 -18.67
N ASP A 147 11.57 -14.23 -19.22
CA ASP A 147 11.64 -15.33 -20.17
C ASP A 147 11.63 -16.64 -19.38
N GLY A 148 10.54 -17.41 -19.50
CA GLY A 148 10.36 -18.66 -18.78
C GLY A 148 9.03 -19.34 -19.07
N VAL A 149 8.74 -20.45 -18.39
CA VAL A 149 7.53 -21.28 -18.60
C VAL A 149 6.22 -20.49 -18.49
N LEU A 150 6.20 -19.41 -17.70
CA LEU A 150 5.03 -18.53 -17.53
C LEU A 150 4.79 -17.61 -18.73
N LYS A 151 5.83 -17.21 -19.46
CA LYS A 151 5.69 -16.46 -20.72
C LYS A 151 5.04 -17.31 -21.80
N ALA A 152 5.32 -18.62 -21.83
CA ALA A 152 4.65 -19.57 -22.72
C ALA A 152 3.14 -19.73 -22.39
N ARG A 153 2.71 -19.32 -21.19
CA ARG A 153 1.29 -19.25 -20.79
C ARG A 153 0.69 -17.85 -20.98
N GLY A 154 1.41 -16.94 -21.62
CA GLY A 154 0.94 -15.57 -21.88
C GLY A 154 1.06 -14.61 -20.69
N LEU A 155 1.67 -15.02 -19.56
CA LEU A 155 1.85 -14.14 -18.40
C LEU A 155 3.17 -13.36 -18.51
N CYS A 156 3.09 -12.04 -18.56
CA CYS A 156 4.25 -11.15 -18.44
C CYS A 156 4.37 -10.66 -17.00
N LEU A 157 5.43 -11.07 -16.31
CA LEU A 157 5.72 -10.69 -14.92
C LEU A 157 7.11 -10.01 -14.81
N ASP A 158 7.20 -8.97 -13.98
CA ASP A 158 8.44 -8.29 -13.58
C ASP A 158 8.57 -8.25 -12.05
N ASP A 159 9.65 -8.81 -11.50
CA ASP A 159 9.86 -8.88 -10.03
C ASP A 159 10.15 -7.52 -9.40
N ARG A 160 10.38 -6.50 -10.22
CA ARG A 160 10.50 -5.12 -9.74
C ARG A 160 9.13 -4.52 -9.43
N ALA A 161 8.02 -5.14 -9.87
CA ALA A 161 6.66 -4.75 -9.52
C ALA A 161 6.20 -5.41 -8.20
N GLY A 162 5.06 -4.94 -7.68
CA GLY A 162 4.49 -5.36 -6.40
C GLY A 162 4.91 -4.50 -5.21
N ALA A 163 4.49 -4.92 -4.02
CA ALA A 163 4.78 -4.22 -2.77
C ALA A 163 6.25 -4.41 -2.34
N GLY A 164 6.88 -3.33 -1.89
CA GLY A 164 8.24 -3.34 -1.40
C GLY A 164 8.54 -2.17 -0.47
N ALA A 165 9.68 -2.24 0.21
CA ALA A 165 10.19 -1.09 0.96
C ALA A 165 10.49 0.06 -0.01
N VAL A 166 10.34 1.29 0.46
CA VAL A 166 10.71 2.47 -0.32
C VAL A 166 12.18 2.36 -0.75
N ARG A 167 12.42 2.35 -2.07
CA ARG A 167 13.77 2.11 -2.62
C ARG A 167 14.66 3.34 -2.55
N ASP A 168 14.08 4.50 -2.85
CA ASP A 168 14.75 5.79 -2.78
C ASP A 168 14.04 6.69 -1.76
N PRO A 169 14.59 6.88 -0.56
CA PRO A 169 14.01 7.77 0.44
C PRO A 169 13.82 9.21 -0.06
N GLY A 170 14.64 9.68 -1.00
CA GLY A 170 14.50 11.01 -1.60
C GLY A 170 13.33 11.12 -2.58
N SER A 171 12.79 9.98 -3.03
CA SER A 171 11.60 9.92 -3.88
C SER A 171 10.29 10.02 -3.12
N VAL A 172 10.32 9.87 -1.78
CA VAL A 172 9.12 9.93 -0.95
C VAL A 172 8.51 11.33 -1.03
N PRO A 173 7.22 11.45 -1.38
CA PRO A 173 6.51 12.72 -1.37
C PRO A 173 6.61 13.40 0.00
N LYS A 174 7.02 14.67 0.04
CA LYS A 174 7.22 15.41 1.30
C LYS A 174 5.95 15.54 2.14
N VAL A 175 4.77 15.38 1.54
CA VAL A 175 3.49 15.34 2.25
C VAL A 175 3.39 14.22 3.28
N PHE A 176 4.09 13.10 3.08
CA PHE A 176 4.16 12.05 4.09
C PHE A 176 5.08 12.44 5.26
N GLY A 177 5.74 13.59 5.19
CA GLY A 177 6.63 14.13 6.22
C GLY A 177 8.03 13.53 6.12
N GLU A 178 9.03 14.26 6.62
CA GLU A 178 10.37 13.73 6.91
C GLU A 178 10.39 12.90 8.21
N GLU A 179 9.27 12.29 8.58
CA GLU A 179 9.13 11.55 9.84
C GLU A 179 10.21 10.47 9.92
N PRO A 180 11.12 10.51 10.91
CA PRO A 180 12.19 9.52 11.05
C PRO A 180 11.66 8.09 11.15
N ALA A 181 10.39 7.93 11.57
CA ALA A 181 9.67 6.67 11.64
C ALA A 181 9.30 6.07 10.28
N LEU A 182 9.25 6.87 9.21
CA LEU A 182 8.92 6.44 7.83
C LEU A 182 10.14 5.95 7.05
N ARG A 183 11.35 6.08 7.59
CA ARG A 183 12.60 5.55 7.02
C ARG A 183 12.67 4.03 7.25
N SER A 184 11.78 3.33 6.56
CA SER A 184 11.58 1.88 6.51
C SER A 184 12.91 1.10 6.46
N ARG A 185 13.41 0.68 7.63
CA ARG A 185 14.46 -0.35 7.74
C ARG A 185 13.98 -1.63 8.43
N SER A 186 12.74 -1.65 8.92
CA SER A 186 12.18 -2.77 9.67
C SER A 186 10.83 -3.24 9.12
N LEU A 187 10.66 -3.19 7.79
CA LEU A 187 9.51 -3.81 7.15
C LEU A 187 9.79 -5.27 6.84
N ARG A 188 8.82 -6.14 7.11
CA ARG A 188 8.85 -7.54 6.68
C ARG A 188 7.77 -7.75 5.64
N PHE A 189 8.14 -8.32 4.50
CA PHE A 189 7.25 -8.64 3.39
C PHE A 189 7.13 -10.16 3.28
N THR A 190 5.91 -10.66 3.34
CA THR A 190 5.62 -12.08 3.19
C THR A 190 4.56 -12.25 2.11
N GLY A 191 4.93 -12.84 0.97
CA GLY A 191 3.99 -13.21 -0.08
C GLY A 191 3.22 -14.49 0.30
N LYS A 192 1.91 -14.50 0.11
CA LYS A 192 1.05 -15.68 0.23
C LYS A 192 0.11 -15.73 -0.97
N GLY A 193 0.50 -16.49 -2.00
CA GLY A 193 -0.15 -16.42 -3.30
C GLY A 193 -0.06 -15.00 -3.85
N SER A 194 -1.16 -14.48 -4.38
CA SER A 194 -1.24 -13.13 -4.99
C SER A 194 -1.48 -11.99 -3.98
N SER A 195 -1.35 -12.26 -2.67
CA SER A 195 -1.42 -11.25 -1.60
C SER A 195 -0.06 -11.08 -0.93
N THR A 196 0.28 -9.84 -0.58
CA THR A 196 1.49 -9.50 0.16
C THR A 196 1.13 -8.97 1.53
N ARG A 197 1.69 -9.58 2.58
CA ARG A 197 1.64 -9.05 3.94
C ARG A 197 2.85 -8.16 4.21
N ILE A 198 2.62 -6.96 4.70
CA ILE A 198 3.65 -6.00 5.10
C ILE A 198 3.51 -5.74 6.59
N GLN A 199 4.55 -5.97 7.37
CA GLN A 199 4.57 -5.72 8.81
C GLN A 199 5.62 -4.68 9.15
N GLY A 200 5.23 -3.67 9.94
CA GLY A 200 6.08 -2.57 10.37
C GLY A 200 6.60 -2.71 11.80
N ARG A 201 7.05 -1.58 12.35
CA ARG A 201 7.47 -1.47 13.75
C ARG A 201 6.28 -1.05 14.62
N GLN A 202 6.19 -1.59 15.83
CA GLN A 202 5.19 -1.16 16.82
C GLN A 202 5.18 0.36 16.99
N ASN A 203 3.98 0.93 17.10
CA ASN A 203 3.73 2.37 17.32
C ASN A 203 4.40 3.31 16.30
N ALA A 204 4.64 2.83 15.07
CA ALA A 204 5.15 3.65 13.98
C ALA A 204 4.19 3.62 12.79
N PRO A 205 4.10 4.70 12.00
CA PRO A 205 3.42 4.65 10.72
C PRO A 205 4.07 3.60 9.79
N LEU A 206 3.25 2.99 8.94
CA LEU A 206 3.68 2.01 7.95
C LEU A 206 3.66 2.66 6.57
N LEU A 207 4.84 2.91 6.00
CA LEU A 207 5.02 3.44 4.65
C LEU A 207 5.75 2.44 3.77
N TYR A 208 5.16 2.11 2.63
CA TYR A 208 5.77 1.26 1.61
C TYR A 208 5.39 1.75 0.21
N GLU A 209 6.10 1.24 -0.79
CA GLU A 209 5.76 1.47 -2.21
C GLU A 209 5.13 0.21 -2.80
N PHE A 210 4.19 0.39 -3.72
CA PHE A 210 3.71 -0.66 -4.62
C PHE A 210 3.96 -0.20 -6.05
N ARG A 211 4.82 -0.95 -6.75
CA ARG A 211 5.23 -0.64 -8.13
C ARG A 211 4.33 -1.37 -9.11
N ILE A 212 3.70 -0.64 -10.01
CA ILE A 212 2.81 -1.17 -11.04
C ILE A 212 3.57 -1.11 -12.36
N ALA A 213 3.97 -2.26 -12.89
CA ALA A 213 4.64 -2.33 -14.18
C ALA A 213 3.63 -2.24 -15.31
N HIS A 214 3.90 -1.43 -16.34
CA HIS A 214 3.05 -1.39 -17.54
C HIS A 214 3.81 -1.05 -18.82
N ARG A 215 3.19 -1.39 -19.96
CA ARG A 215 3.72 -1.21 -21.31
C ARG A 215 2.67 -0.70 -22.28
#